data_AF-A0A1W9X0U8-F1
#
_entry.id   AF-A0A1W9X0U8-F1
#
_cell.length_a   1.000
_cell.length_b   1.000
_cell.length_c   1.000
_cell.angle_alpha   90.00
_cell.angle_beta   90.00
_cell.angle_gamma   90.00
#
_symmetry.space_group_name_H-M   'P 1'
#
loop_
_entity.id
_entity.type
_entity.pdbx_description
1 polymer ?
#
loop_
_entity_poly.entity_id
_entity_poly.type
_entity_poly.pdbx_seq_one_letter_code
_entity_poly.pdbx_strand_id
1 'polypeptide(L)'
;MSFLAPTISASETETVTKHLWLNLDKTNNQCPEELDYFPEGGLRTFYCHAKTFLSYEKLQQLSPLPIFSKGPHSKTQLNLAAKNDFGYYNKDFVKWLRENAIPAAQNPRFKALTRSLYHQYVKPLARAYYVVHERLMADSDYLQKEQETYFKLIEAQSLPEYYVDNYFAELIEQGFNLMSSKPACRFGFGA
;
A
#
# COMPACT_ATOMS: atom_id res chain seq x y z
N MET A 1 -36.91 -16.31 2.39
CA MET A 1 -35.81 -16.75 1.51
C MET A 1 -34.55 -16.06 2.00
N SER A 2 -33.73 -16.74 2.81
CA SER A 2 -32.43 -16.22 3.25
C SER A 2 -31.39 -16.61 2.22
N PHE A 3 -30.86 -15.63 1.50
CA PHE A 3 -29.70 -15.83 0.65
C PHE A 3 -28.47 -16.05 1.55
N LEU A 4 -27.97 -17.28 1.58
CA LEU A 4 -26.65 -17.57 2.13
C LEU A 4 -25.62 -16.87 1.22
N ALA A 5 -24.89 -15.91 1.77
CA ALA A 5 -23.71 -15.39 1.09
C ALA A 5 -22.74 -16.58 0.84
N PRO A 6 -22.13 -16.70 -0.34
CA PRO A 6 -21.17 -17.77 -0.58
C PRO A 6 -20.04 -17.66 0.45
N THR A 7 -19.84 -18.71 1.25
CA THR A 7 -18.64 -18.85 2.08
C THR A 7 -17.45 -19.00 1.15
N ILE A 8 -16.70 -17.92 0.94
CA ILE A 8 -15.42 -17.96 0.24
C ILE A 8 -14.45 -18.78 1.08
N SER A 9 -13.87 -19.81 0.46
CA SER A 9 -12.95 -20.70 1.15
C SER A 9 -11.54 -20.10 1.20
N ALA A 10 -10.78 -20.44 2.24
CA ALA A 10 -9.36 -20.11 2.35
C ALA A 10 -8.56 -20.50 1.08
N SER A 11 -9.00 -21.56 0.38
CA SER A 11 -8.40 -22.01 -0.86
C SER A 11 -8.53 -21.02 -2.03
N GLU A 12 -9.61 -20.25 -2.11
CA GLU A 12 -9.78 -19.24 -3.16
C GLU A 12 -8.83 -18.05 -2.93
N THR A 13 -8.76 -17.57 -1.69
CA THR A 13 -7.83 -16.51 -1.30
C THR A 13 -6.38 -16.90 -1.59
N GLU A 14 -5.99 -18.13 -1.22
CA GLU A 14 -4.65 -18.65 -1.50
C GLU A 14 -4.39 -18.74 -3.01
N THR A 15 -5.38 -19.16 -3.81
CA THR A 15 -5.25 -19.27 -5.26
C THR A 15 -5.02 -17.91 -5.91
N VAL A 16 -5.87 -16.92 -5.61
CA VAL A 16 -5.78 -15.57 -6.18
C VAL A 16 -4.47 -14.90 -5.79
N THR A 17 -4.09 -14.99 -4.52
CA THR A 17 -2.86 -14.37 -4.01
C THR A 17 -1.62 -15.02 -4.64
N LYS A 18 -1.54 -16.35 -4.69
CA LYS A 18 -0.44 -17.04 -5.38
C LYS A 18 -0.37 -16.69 -6.85
N HIS A 19 -1.51 -16.60 -7.54
CA HIS A 19 -1.57 -16.22 -8.94
C HIS A 19 -1.01 -14.82 -9.19
N LEU A 20 -1.39 -13.83 -8.38
CA LEU A 20 -0.82 -12.49 -8.42
C LEU A 20 0.70 -12.53 -8.25
N TRP A 21 1.19 -13.17 -7.18
CA TRP A 21 2.62 -13.23 -6.87
C TRP A 21 3.47 -13.92 -7.94
N LEU A 22 2.92 -14.91 -8.65
CA LEU A 22 3.59 -15.63 -9.72
C LEU A 22 3.59 -14.88 -11.07
N ASN A 23 2.80 -13.81 -11.19
CA ASN A 23 2.58 -13.11 -12.46
C ASN A 23 2.68 -11.59 -12.33
N LEU A 24 3.43 -11.09 -11.33
CA LEU A 24 3.67 -9.64 -11.15
C LEU A 24 4.27 -9.00 -12.41
N ASP A 25 5.12 -9.73 -13.12
CA ASP A 25 5.75 -9.37 -14.40
C ASP A 25 4.78 -9.32 -15.59
N LYS A 26 3.55 -9.81 -15.42
CA LYS A 26 2.51 -9.86 -16.47
C LYS A 26 1.30 -8.99 -16.15
N THR A 27 1.41 -8.17 -15.12
CA THR A 27 0.37 -7.20 -14.77
C THR A 27 0.43 -5.99 -15.70
N ASN A 28 -0.70 -5.32 -15.89
CA ASN A 28 -0.78 -4.05 -16.60
C ASN A 28 -1.47 -3.01 -15.73
N ASN A 29 -1.18 -1.73 -15.94
CA ASN A 29 -1.87 -0.66 -15.25
C ASN A 29 -3.41 -0.72 -15.51
N GLN A 30 -4.18 -0.96 -14.46
CA GLN A 30 -5.67 -0.96 -14.47
C GLN A 30 -6.27 0.37 -13.95
N CYS A 31 -5.47 1.43 -13.90
CA CYS A 31 -5.88 2.79 -13.53
C CYS A 31 -5.49 3.74 -14.67
N PRO A 32 -6.34 3.90 -15.71
CA PRO A 32 -6.00 4.70 -16.89
C PRO A 32 -5.75 6.18 -16.60
N GLU A 33 -6.24 6.67 -15.46
CA GLU A 33 -6.01 8.02 -14.95
C GLU A 33 -4.62 8.23 -14.31
N GLU A 34 -3.90 7.15 -14.01
CA GLU A 34 -2.60 7.18 -13.36
C GLU A 34 -1.45 7.01 -14.35
N LEU A 35 -0.37 7.75 -14.14
CA LEU A 35 0.90 7.50 -14.81
C LEU A 35 1.49 6.17 -14.32
N ASP A 36 1.93 5.35 -15.28
CA ASP A 36 2.50 4.04 -14.99
C ASP A 36 4.02 4.13 -14.77
N TYR A 37 4.40 4.12 -13.50
CA TYR A 37 5.79 4.07 -13.05
C TYR A 37 6.18 2.68 -12.52
N PHE A 38 5.45 1.62 -12.85
CA PHE A 38 5.71 0.32 -12.25
C PHE A 38 7.08 -0.26 -12.66
N PRO A 39 7.90 -0.78 -11.72
CA PRO A 39 7.67 -0.94 -10.27
C PRO A 39 8.23 0.17 -9.37
N GLU A 40 8.77 1.24 -9.96
CA GLU A 40 9.46 2.32 -9.25
C GLU A 40 8.49 3.36 -8.65
N GLY A 41 7.21 3.30 -9.02
CA GLY A 41 6.14 4.10 -8.43
C GLY A 41 5.79 3.70 -6.99
N GLY A 42 4.89 4.47 -6.38
CA GLY A 42 4.41 4.21 -5.03
C GLY A 42 3.40 3.07 -4.92
N LEU A 43 2.80 2.92 -3.74
CA LEU A 43 1.80 1.88 -3.45
C LEU A 43 0.58 1.96 -4.39
N ARG A 44 0.22 3.17 -4.87
CA ARG A 44 -0.86 3.38 -5.83
C ARG A 44 -0.57 2.69 -7.16
N THR A 45 0.60 2.95 -7.75
CA THR A 45 1.06 2.31 -8.99
C THR A 45 1.11 0.79 -8.83
N PHE A 46 1.68 0.29 -7.73
CA PHE A 46 1.70 -1.14 -7.44
C PHE A 46 0.29 -1.75 -7.39
N TYR A 47 -0.65 -1.08 -6.71
CA TYR A 47 -2.03 -1.56 -6.62
C TYR A 47 -2.74 -1.52 -7.98
N CYS A 48 -2.46 -0.52 -8.81
CA CYS A 48 -3.00 -0.45 -10.17
C CYS A 48 -2.58 -1.63 -11.05
N HIS A 49 -1.39 -2.19 -10.83
CA HIS A 49 -0.96 -3.45 -11.43
C HIS A 49 -1.62 -4.67 -10.78
N ALA A 50 -1.66 -4.73 -9.44
CA ALA A 50 -2.28 -5.83 -8.71
C ALA A 50 -3.76 -6.03 -9.07
N LYS A 51 -4.48 -4.94 -9.40
CA LYS A 51 -5.86 -4.95 -9.91
C LYS A 51 -6.07 -5.86 -11.13
N THR A 52 -5.01 -6.18 -11.89
CA THR A 52 -5.09 -7.17 -12.99
C THR A 52 -5.65 -8.51 -12.51
N PHE A 53 -5.32 -8.94 -11.29
CA PHE A 53 -5.75 -10.22 -10.72
C PHE A 53 -6.53 -10.07 -9.41
N LEU A 54 -6.43 -8.93 -8.74
CA LEU A 54 -7.01 -8.67 -7.43
C LEU A 54 -7.59 -7.26 -7.37
N SER A 55 -8.80 -7.09 -7.89
CA SER A 55 -9.55 -5.83 -7.78
C SER A 55 -9.97 -5.52 -6.33
N TYR A 56 -10.35 -4.27 -6.06
CA TYR A 56 -10.86 -3.85 -4.74
C TYR A 56 -12.06 -4.70 -4.31
N GLU A 57 -13.03 -4.85 -5.21
CA GLU A 57 -14.22 -5.65 -4.98
C GLU A 57 -13.86 -7.11 -4.72
N LYS A 58 -12.92 -7.68 -5.51
CA LYS A 58 -12.48 -9.05 -5.31
C LYS A 58 -11.80 -9.22 -3.95
N LEU A 59 -10.93 -8.28 -3.55
CA LEU A 59 -10.29 -8.30 -2.24
C LEU A 59 -11.32 -8.19 -1.10
N GLN A 60 -12.34 -7.35 -1.25
CA GLN A 60 -13.42 -7.25 -0.27
C GLN A 60 -14.25 -8.54 -0.19
N GLN A 61 -14.44 -9.25 -1.29
CA GLN A 61 -15.11 -10.55 -1.28
C GLN A 61 -14.26 -11.61 -0.58
N LEU A 62 -12.95 -11.68 -0.86
CA LEU A 62 -12.05 -12.68 -0.27
C LEU A 62 -11.93 -12.56 1.25
N SER A 63 -12.04 -11.35 1.78
CA SER A 63 -11.97 -11.09 3.21
C SER A 63 -13.37 -11.19 3.86
N PRO A 64 -13.51 -11.91 4.99
CA PRO A 64 -14.74 -11.85 5.79
C PRO A 64 -14.90 -10.52 6.53
N LEU A 65 -13.86 -9.68 6.54
CA LEU A 65 -13.80 -8.38 7.22
C LEU A 65 -13.93 -7.24 6.21
N PRO A 66 -14.61 -6.13 6.55
CA PRO A 66 -14.60 -4.93 5.72
C PRO A 66 -13.18 -4.35 5.65
N ILE A 67 -12.75 -3.89 4.47
CA ILE A 67 -11.42 -3.29 4.26
C ILE A 67 -11.28 -2.01 5.10
N PHE A 68 -12.31 -1.17 5.10
CA PHE A 68 -12.38 0.07 5.88
C PHE A 68 -13.48 -0.01 6.94
N SER A 69 -13.18 0.47 8.15
CA SER A 69 -14.16 0.59 9.23
C SER A 69 -14.96 1.89 9.16
N LYS A 70 -14.39 2.94 8.56
CA LYS A 70 -15.01 4.27 8.35
C LYS A 70 -14.36 4.93 7.14
N GLY A 71 -15.05 5.90 6.54
CA GLY A 71 -14.47 6.78 5.53
C GLY A 71 -15.33 6.87 4.28
N PRO A 72 -14.79 7.43 3.20
CA PRO A 72 -15.55 7.73 1.99
C PRO A 72 -15.68 6.51 1.06
N HIS A 73 -15.04 5.38 1.37
CA HIS A 73 -15.03 4.20 0.52
C HIS A 73 -16.25 3.31 0.77
N SER A 74 -16.79 2.72 -0.30
CA SER A 74 -17.88 1.76 -0.21
C SER A 74 -17.32 0.33 -0.11
N LYS A 75 -18.20 -0.67 0.00
CA LYS A 75 -17.80 -2.08 -0.02
C LYS A 75 -17.25 -2.51 -1.38
N THR A 76 -17.63 -1.85 -2.48
CA THR A 76 -17.28 -2.30 -3.84
C THR A 76 -16.41 -1.30 -4.59
N GLN A 77 -16.24 -0.07 -4.08
CA GLN A 77 -15.50 0.98 -4.76
C GLN A 77 -14.69 1.87 -3.79
N LEU A 78 -13.50 2.24 -4.23
CA LEU A 78 -12.68 3.29 -3.61
C LEU A 78 -13.18 4.65 -4.09
N ASN A 79 -13.56 5.52 -3.16
CA ASN A 79 -13.70 6.95 -3.45
C ASN A 79 -12.33 7.64 -3.35
N LEU A 80 -11.69 7.89 -4.50
CA LEU A 80 -10.40 8.60 -4.61
C LEU A 80 -10.56 10.12 -4.79
N ALA A 81 -11.79 10.62 -4.95
CA ALA A 81 -12.08 12.04 -5.11
C ALA A 81 -12.31 12.77 -3.76
N ALA A 82 -12.39 12.02 -2.67
CA ALA A 82 -12.55 12.56 -1.33
C ALA A 82 -11.26 13.25 -0.86
N LYS A 83 -11.21 14.59 -1.00
CA LYS A 83 -10.01 15.39 -0.68
C LYS A 83 -9.79 15.61 0.82
N ASN A 84 -10.87 15.66 1.60
CA ASN A 84 -10.86 16.03 3.01
C ASN A 84 -11.35 14.90 3.95
N ASP A 85 -11.56 13.69 3.42
CA ASP A 85 -12.03 12.54 4.17
C ASP A 85 -11.08 11.35 4.00
N PHE A 86 -10.87 10.60 5.08
CA PHE A 86 -9.94 9.48 5.10
C PHE A 86 -10.65 8.13 5.14
N GLY A 87 -10.09 7.17 4.40
CA GLY A 87 -10.34 5.76 4.63
C GLY A 87 -9.67 5.29 5.91
N TYR A 88 -10.45 4.91 6.90
CA TYR A 88 -9.95 4.32 8.13
C TYR A 88 -9.92 2.80 7.96
N TYR A 89 -8.73 2.24 7.78
CA TYR A 89 -8.58 0.78 7.65
C TYR A 89 -9.14 0.05 8.87
N ASN A 90 -9.83 -1.05 8.62
CA ASN A 90 -10.13 -2.00 9.67
C ASN A 90 -8.84 -2.72 10.07
N LYS A 91 -8.41 -2.55 11.33
CA LYS A 91 -7.16 -3.15 11.83
C LYS A 91 -7.15 -4.68 11.74
N ASP A 92 -8.29 -5.34 11.90
CA ASP A 92 -8.36 -6.80 11.81
C ASP A 92 -8.31 -7.27 10.35
N PHE A 93 -8.82 -6.47 9.41
CA PHE A 93 -8.59 -6.71 7.99
C PHE A 93 -7.09 -6.64 7.65
N VAL A 94 -6.35 -5.66 8.18
CA VAL A 94 -4.90 -5.54 7.93
C VAL A 94 -4.15 -6.76 8.47
N LYS A 95 -4.51 -7.28 9.65
CA LYS A 95 -3.94 -8.53 10.19
C LYS A 95 -4.25 -9.73 9.29
N TRP A 96 -5.51 -9.86 8.88
CA TRP A 96 -5.96 -10.91 7.96
C TRP A 96 -5.18 -10.84 6.63
N LEU A 97 -4.97 -9.64 6.08
CA LEU A 97 -4.22 -9.44 4.85
C LEU A 97 -2.77 -9.93 4.99
N ARG A 98 -2.09 -9.60 6.10
CA ARG A 98 -0.73 -10.09 6.39
C ARG A 98 -0.66 -11.62 6.40
N GLU A 99 -1.67 -12.26 6.96
CA GLU A 99 -1.71 -13.73 7.12
C GLU A 99 -2.05 -14.47 5.84
N ASN A 100 -2.84 -13.86 4.95
CA ASN A 100 -3.41 -14.53 3.78
C ASN A 100 -2.85 -14.05 2.43
N ALA A 101 -2.35 -12.81 2.34
CA ALA A 101 -1.87 -12.23 1.08
C ALA A 101 -0.36 -12.39 0.83
N ILE A 102 0.37 -13.03 1.75
CA ILE A 102 1.81 -13.29 1.62
C ILE A 102 2.09 -14.80 1.72
N PRO A 103 1.77 -15.61 0.68
CA PRO A 103 1.84 -17.07 0.77
C PRO A 103 3.27 -17.60 1.01
N ALA A 104 4.28 -16.81 0.66
CA ALA A 104 5.69 -17.15 0.85
C ALA A 104 6.11 -17.27 2.33
N ALA A 105 5.35 -16.68 3.27
CA ALA A 105 5.65 -16.76 4.69
C ALA A 105 5.53 -18.20 5.24
N GLN A 106 4.63 -18.99 4.67
CA GLN A 106 4.28 -20.33 5.17
C GLN A 106 4.78 -21.46 4.23
N ASN A 107 5.31 -21.12 3.05
CA ASN A 107 5.68 -22.10 2.02
C ASN A 107 7.08 -21.80 1.44
N PRO A 108 8.13 -22.53 1.88
CA PRO A 108 9.50 -22.33 1.41
C PRO A 108 9.69 -22.54 -0.09
N ARG A 109 8.94 -23.48 -0.70
CA ARG A 109 8.99 -23.73 -2.14
C ARG A 109 8.41 -22.55 -2.90
N PHE A 110 7.26 -22.03 -2.46
CA PHE A 110 6.65 -20.84 -3.06
C PHE A 110 7.55 -19.62 -2.92
N LYS A 111 8.16 -19.41 -1.73
CA LYS A 111 9.15 -18.36 -1.49
C LYS A 111 10.33 -18.43 -2.46
N ALA A 112 10.84 -19.63 -2.73
CA ALA A 112 11.92 -19.82 -3.68
C ALA A 112 11.50 -19.45 -5.11
N LEU A 113 10.28 -19.84 -5.51
CA LEU A 113 9.70 -19.56 -6.83
C LEU A 113 9.46 -18.06 -7.08
N THR A 114 8.95 -17.33 -6.08
CA THR A 114 8.59 -15.91 -6.23
C THR A 114 9.72 -14.95 -5.87
N ARG A 115 10.90 -15.45 -5.48
CA ARG A 115 12.02 -14.64 -4.99
C ARG A 115 12.47 -13.56 -5.98
N SER A 116 12.62 -13.88 -7.27
CA SER A 116 13.03 -12.89 -8.28
C SER A 116 11.98 -11.79 -8.41
N LEU A 117 10.70 -12.18 -8.52
CA LEU A 117 9.58 -11.25 -8.61
C LEU A 117 9.48 -10.36 -7.36
N TYR A 118 9.63 -10.93 -6.17
CA TYR A 118 9.68 -10.15 -4.93
C TYR A 118 10.83 -9.14 -4.95
N HIS A 119 12.03 -9.56 -5.33
CA HIS A 119 13.20 -8.68 -5.35
C HIS A 119 13.04 -7.50 -6.33
N GLN A 120 12.40 -7.74 -7.46
CA GLN A 120 12.21 -6.73 -8.50
C GLN A 120 11.01 -5.81 -8.21
N TYR A 121 9.86 -6.37 -7.85
CA TYR A 121 8.59 -5.64 -7.85
C TYR A 121 8.08 -5.22 -6.47
N VAL A 122 8.52 -5.85 -5.38
CA VAL A 122 7.95 -5.62 -4.04
C VAL A 122 8.98 -5.13 -3.03
N LYS A 123 10.19 -5.68 -3.05
CA LYS A 123 11.24 -5.37 -2.08
C LYS A 123 11.63 -3.88 -2.06
N PRO A 124 11.82 -3.18 -3.20
CA PRO A 124 12.17 -1.76 -3.19
C PRO A 124 11.08 -0.94 -2.46
N LEU A 125 9.82 -1.14 -2.86
CA LEU A 125 8.66 -0.48 -2.26
C LEU A 125 8.55 -0.76 -0.76
N ALA A 126 8.56 -2.03 -0.36
CA ALA A 126 8.43 -2.42 1.05
C ALA A 126 9.55 -1.82 1.92
N ARG A 127 10.77 -1.72 1.39
CA ARG A 127 11.91 -1.10 2.09
C ARG A 127 11.76 0.40 2.22
N ALA A 128 11.34 1.09 1.17
CA ALA A 128 11.12 2.53 1.21
C ALA A 128 10.11 2.89 2.33
N TYR A 129 8.96 2.23 2.36
CA TYR A 129 7.96 2.44 3.41
C TYR A 129 8.45 2.06 4.81
N TYR A 130 9.24 0.99 4.95
CA TYR A 130 9.85 0.64 6.23
C TYR A 130 10.82 1.71 6.72
N VAL A 131 11.71 2.22 5.86
CA VAL A 131 12.65 3.29 6.24
C VAL A 131 11.93 4.58 6.62
N VAL A 132 10.90 4.97 5.85
CA VAL A 132 10.05 6.12 6.17
C VAL A 132 9.42 5.94 7.55
N HIS A 133 8.83 4.77 7.82
CA HIS A 133 8.25 4.45 9.12
C HIS A 133 9.27 4.58 10.25
N GLU A 134 10.42 3.92 10.15
CA GLU A 134 11.43 3.95 11.21
C GLU A 134 11.93 5.38 11.48
N ARG A 135 12.08 6.21 10.43
CA ARG A 135 12.48 7.61 10.59
C ARG A 135 11.43 8.45 11.29
N LEU A 136 10.17 8.32 10.89
CA LEU A 136 9.06 9.02 11.56
C LEU A 136 8.92 8.60 13.02
N MET A 137 9.11 7.31 13.32
CA MET A 137 9.02 6.79 14.69
C MET A 137 10.23 7.17 15.54
N ALA A 138 11.39 7.46 14.93
CA ALA A 138 12.58 7.93 15.63
C ALA A 138 12.52 9.42 16.02
N ASP A 139 11.67 10.21 15.36
CA ASP A 139 11.45 11.63 15.63
C ASP A 139 9.97 11.91 15.91
N SER A 140 9.53 11.60 17.13
CA SER A 140 8.14 11.73 17.55
C SER A 140 7.63 13.17 17.52
N ASP A 141 8.51 14.14 17.77
CA ASP A 141 8.15 15.56 17.80
C ASP A 141 7.83 16.05 16.38
N TYR A 142 8.68 15.67 15.41
CA TYR A 142 8.41 15.91 14.00
C TYR A 142 7.09 15.24 13.56
N LEU A 143 6.90 13.95 13.89
CA LEU A 143 5.69 13.23 13.52
C LEU A 143 4.42 13.90 14.08
N GLN A 144 4.46 14.33 15.36
CA GLN A 144 3.34 15.02 15.97
C GLN A 144 3.06 16.36 15.26
N LYS A 145 4.10 17.16 14.99
CA LYS A 145 3.96 18.45 14.29
C LYS A 145 3.40 18.27 12.88
N GLU A 146 3.82 17.24 12.18
CA GLU A 146 3.33 16.91 10.84
C GLU A 146 1.85 16.51 10.88
N GLN A 147 1.45 15.67 11.84
CA GLN A 147 0.05 15.30 12.04
C GLN A 147 -0.82 16.54 12.34
N GLU A 148 -0.38 17.40 13.24
CA GLU A 148 -1.11 18.63 13.58
C GLU A 148 -1.26 19.57 12.38
N THR A 149 -0.20 19.74 11.59
CA THR A 149 -0.23 20.54 10.35
C THR A 149 -1.22 19.94 9.36
N TYR A 150 -1.14 18.63 9.15
CA TYR A 150 -2.00 17.92 8.22
C TYR A 150 -3.48 18.04 8.58
N PHE A 151 -3.85 17.84 9.86
CA PHE A 151 -5.22 17.99 10.30
C PHE A 151 -5.73 19.44 10.20
N LYS A 152 -4.90 20.43 10.53
CA LYS A 152 -5.25 21.86 10.33
C LYS A 152 -5.55 22.17 8.86
N LEU A 153 -4.76 21.64 7.93
CA LEU A 153 -4.97 21.85 6.49
C LEU A 153 -6.27 21.19 6.01
N ILE A 154 -6.61 20.00 6.52
CA ILE A 154 -7.87 19.31 6.22
C ILE A 154 -9.07 20.10 6.76
N GLU A 155 -9.02 20.54 8.01
CA GLU A 155 -10.08 21.34 8.63
C GLU A 155 -10.31 22.67 7.88
N ALA A 156 -9.21 23.30 7.44
CA ALA A 156 -9.24 24.51 6.64
C ALA A 156 -9.55 24.25 5.14
N GLN A 157 -9.73 22.99 4.72
CA GLN A 157 -9.92 22.60 3.32
C GLN A 157 -8.86 23.16 2.37
N SER A 158 -7.62 23.27 2.85
CA SER A 158 -6.50 23.92 2.19
C SER A 158 -5.33 22.97 1.96
N LEU A 159 -5.56 21.66 2.11
CA LEU A 159 -4.54 20.64 1.86
C LEU A 159 -4.06 20.73 0.39
N PRO A 160 -2.76 21.00 0.15
CA PRO A 160 -2.21 21.03 -1.19
C PRO A 160 -2.43 19.70 -1.93
N GLU A 161 -2.62 19.78 -3.24
CA GLU A 161 -2.59 18.58 -4.07
C GLU A 161 -1.22 17.91 -3.95
N TYR A 162 -1.20 16.58 -3.90
CA TYR A 162 0.04 15.80 -3.74
C TYR A 162 0.83 16.16 -2.47
N TYR A 163 0.18 16.64 -1.41
CA TYR A 163 0.85 17.03 -0.15
C TYR A 163 1.82 15.95 0.35
N VAL A 164 1.36 14.70 0.40
CA VAL A 164 2.16 13.55 0.85
C VAL A 164 3.23 13.21 -0.20
N ASP A 165 2.90 13.23 -1.49
CA ASP A 165 3.87 12.83 -2.51
C ASP A 165 5.03 13.82 -2.61
N ASN A 166 4.78 15.13 -2.49
CA ASN A 166 5.85 16.14 -2.49
C ASN A 166 6.73 16.07 -1.24
N TYR A 167 6.16 15.69 -0.10
CA TYR A 167 6.86 15.66 1.19
C TYR A 167 7.63 14.35 1.40
N PHE A 168 7.05 13.23 0.95
CA PHE A 168 7.65 11.91 1.08
C PHE A 168 8.43 11.49 -0.15
N ALA A 169 8.34 12.19 -1.29
CA ALA A 169 9.21 11.93 -2.45
C ALA A 169 10.67 11.93 -2.04
N GLU A 170 11.13 12.89 -1.26
CA GLU A 170 12.54 12.92 -0.81
C GLU A 170 12.87 11.73 0.11
N LEU A 171 11.98 11.33 1.01
CA LEU A 171 12.22 10.20 1.92
C LEU A 171 12.12 8.84 1.21
N ILE A 172 11.23 8.73 0.23
CA ILE A 172 11.03 7.57 -0.62
C ILE A 172 12.20 7.44 -1.58
N GLU A 173 12.59 8.51 -2.28
CA GLU A 173 13.79 8.58 -3.11
C GLU A 173 15.03 8.28 -2.29
N GLN A 174 15.16 8.78 -1.07
CA GLN A 174 16.26 8.37 -0.18
C GLN A 174 16.16 6.90 0.23
N GLY A 175 14.98 6.36 0.47
CA GLY A 175 14.77 4.92 0.69
C GLY A 175 15.21 4.08 -0.53
N PHE A 176 14.93 4.57 -1.74
CA PHE A 176 15.38 3.99 -3.00
C PHE A 176 16.89 4.20 -3.25
N ASN A 177 17.45 5.37 -2.93
CA ASN A 177 18.85 5.78 -3.14
C ASN A 177 19.82 5.28 -2.05
N LEU A 178 19.35 5.01 -0.83
CA LEU A 178 20.09 4.24 0.16
C LEU A 178 20.40 2.81 -0.33
N MET A 179 19.78 2.37 -1.44
CA MET A 179 20.14 1.15 -2.14
C MET A 179 21.29 1.32 -3.16
N SER A 180 21.74 2.55 -3.47
CA SER A 180 22.74 2.84 -4.51
C SER A 180 24.08 3.41 -4.02
N SER A 181 24.22 4.00 -2.81
CA SER A 181 25.55 4.38 -2.28
C SER A 181 25.61 4.59 -0.75
N LYS A 182 26.84 4.49 -0.19
CA LYS A 182 27.23 4.50 1.24
C LYS A 182 26.71 5.71 2.05
N PRO A 183 26.55 5.58 3.40
CA PRO A 183 25.87 6.57 4.20
C PRO A 183 26.77 7.76 4.52
N ALA A 184 26.38 8.95 4.07
CA ALA A 184 26.72 10.21 4.71
C ALA A 184 25.79 11.30 4.18
N CYS A 185 24.69 11.61 4.87
CA CYS A 185 24.07 12.92 4.75
C CYS A 185 23.53 13.36 6.11
N ARG A 186 24.13 14.44 6.62
CA ARG A 186 23.65 15.26 7.74
C ARG A 186 22.40 15.99 7.29
N PHE A 187 21.37 15.99 8.12
CA PHE A 187 20.20 16.85 7.95
C PHE A 187 20.56 18.29 8.33
N GLY A 188 20.35 19.22 7.41
CA GLY A 188 20.22 20.64 7.70
C GLY A 188 18.78 21.04 7.45
N PHE A 189 17.93 20.96 8.48
CA PHE A 189 16.66 21.66 8.45
C PHE A 189 16.96 23.10 8.83
N GLY A 190 16.84 24.01 7.85
CA GLY A 190 16.94 25.44 8.07
C GLY A 190 15.90 25.90 9.09
N ALA A 191 16.35 26.72 10.03
CA ALA A 191 15.53 27.41 11.03
C ALA A 191 14.53 28.37 10.39
#